data_AF-U1HXF5-F1
#
_entry.id   AF-U1HXF5-F1
#
_cell.length_a   1.000
_cell.length_b   1.000
_cell.length_c   1.000
_cell.angle_alpha   90.00
_cell.angle_beta   90.00
_cell.angle_gamma   90.00
#
_symmetry.space_group_name_H-M   'P 1'
#
loop_
_entity.id
_entity.type
_entity.pdbx_description
1 polymer ?
#
loop_
_entity_poly.entity_id
_entity_poly.type
_entity_poly.pdbx_seq_one_letter_code
_entity_poly.pdbx_strand_id
1 'polypeptide(L)'
;MIRFPLPYQVGEAFRPGNADEKLRCEAGAYVWLQENCPALRIPFLYGFGLSTGQRFTALENLPLASRCLGYLLRRLPKWLGYSWLSRYVRHQGPDEVLGGLRTGYLLLDNLIFRIDDDGSLTLQNRPLSLEIQDLENEEIPVDMPRDFTYSTVDSYVADILAFHDGRLRHQPNAIMDDEDGLYQMAALAIMKSLSSQFFRLDLRRGPLVFCLADLHQSNIFVDDNWNIKCLVDLEWACSRPIEMVHPPYWLTSQSVDDINLDQYTELHKEFMDAFQEEERTLDLKDSPP
;
A
#
# COMPACT_ATOMS: atom_id res chain seq x y z
N MET A 1 17.17 10.17 2.46
CA MET A 1 17.49 8.73 2.60
C MET A 1 17.38 8.10 1.23
N ILE A 2 17.98 6.92 1.00
CA ILE A 2 17.85 6.13 -0.24
C ILE A 2 17.42 4.74 0.19
N ARG A 3 16.45 4.15 -0.51
CA ARG A 3 15.99 2.77 -0.30
C ARG A 3 16.26 1.94 -1.56
N PHE A 4 16.44 0.64 -1.35
CA PHE A 4 16.64 -0.36 -2.40
C PHE A 4 15.79 -1.57 -2.03
N PRO A 5 15.05 -2.17 -2.97
CA PRO A 5 14.35 -3.42 -2.70
C PRO A 5 15.41 -4.52 -2.60
N LEU A 6 15.48 -5.24 -1.48
CA LEU A 6 16.40 -6.35 -1.36
C LEU A 6 15.80 -7.56 -2.08
N PRO A 7 16.39 -8.09 -3.17
CA PRO A 7 15.72 -9.08 -4.03
C PRO A 7 15.27 -10.36 -3.31
N TYR A 8 15.94 -10.72 -2.22
CA TYR A 8 15.67 -11.87 -1.37
C TYR A 8 14.63 -11.63 -0.25
N GLN A 9 14.07 -10.42 -0.17
CA GLN A 9 12.95 -10.06 0.73
C GLN A 9 11.66 -9.74 -0.04
N VAL A 10 11.70 -9.81 -1.38
CA VAL A 10 10.56 -9.50 -2.24
C VAL A 10 10.17 -10.67 -3.15
N GLY A 11 10.77 -11.84 -3.01
CA GLY A 11 10.49 -12.99 -3.89
C GLY A 11 10.98 -12.84 -5.34
N GLU A 12 11.96 -11.96 -5.62
CA GLU A 12 12.39 -11.65 -7.00
C GLU A 12 12.92 -12.89 -7.76
N ALA A 13 13.48 -13.87 -7.06
CA ALA A 13 13.94 -15.12 -7.65
C ALA A 13 12.78 -16.05 -8.07
N PHE A 14 11.69 -16.06 -7.31
CA PHE A 14 10.51 -16.88 -7.53
C PHE A 14 9.55 -16.24 -8.54
N ARG A 15 9.32 -14.92 -8.40
CA ARG A 15 8.41 -14.14 -9.25
C ARG A 15 9.11 -12.87 -9.80
N PRO A 16 9.95 -12.99 -10.85
CA PRO A 16 10.73 -11.87 -11.38
C PRO A 16 9.93 -10.61 -11.72
N GLY A 17 10.50 -9.46 -11.41
CA GLY A 17 9.84 -8.15 -11.44
C GLY A 17 9.05 -7.80 -10.18
N ASN A 18 9.16 -8.57 -9.09
CA ASN A 18 8.59 -8.22 -7.78
C ASN A 18 9.27 -6.98 -7.19
N ALA A 19 10.58 -6.83 -7.39
CA ALA A 19 11.31 -5.62 -7.01
C ALA A 19 10.74 -4.39 -7.75
N ASP A 20 10.59 -4.45 -9.08
CA ASP A 20 10.05 -3.35 -9.88
C ASP A 20 8.52 -3.14 -9.68
N GLU A 21 7.77 -4.16 -9.26
CA GLU A 21 6.40 -3.99 -8.78
C GLU A 21 6.40 -3.23 -7.44
N LYS A 22 7.14 -3.71 -6.43
CA LYS A 22 7.26 -3.00 -5.14
C LYS A 22 7.71 -1.56 -5.34
N LEU A 23 8.66 -1.25 -6.25
CA LEU A 23 9.11 0.13 -6.51
C LEU A 23 8.12 1.00 -7.32
N ARG A 24 7.22 0.41 -8.13
CA ARG A 24 6.16 1.16 -8.83
C ARG A 24 4.95 1.38 -7.92
N CYS A 25 4.53 0.33 -7.21
CA CYS A 25 3.68 0.42 -6.04
C CYS A 25 4.37 1.23 -4.93
N GLU A 26 5.65 1.56 -5.02
CA GLU A 26 6.26 2.50 -4.09
C GLU A 26 5.91 3.93 -4.54
N ALA A 27 6.56 4.43 -5.60
CA ALA A 27 6.48 5.84 -5.97
C ALA A 27 5.05 6.45 -6.07
N GLY A 28 4.03 5.65 -6.41
CA GLY A 28 2.63 6.05 -6.50
C GLY A 28 2.02 6.72 -5.25
N ALA A 29 2.47 6.44 -4.02
CA ALA A 29 1.94 7.16 -2.83
C ALA A 29 2.40 8.56 -2.76
N TYR A 30 3.70 8.74 -2.93
CA TYR A 30 4.25 10.04 -2.66
C TYR A 30 3.70 10.97 -3.75
N VAL A 31 3.33 10.48 -4.95
CA VAL A 31 2.35 11.16 -5.80
C VAL A 31 0.97 11.33 -5.14
N TRP A 32 0.24 10.25 -4.85
CA TRP A 32 -1.18 10.33 -4.47
C TRP A 32 -1.44 11.14 -3.21
N LEU A 33 -0.66 10.96 -2.14
CA LEU A 33 -0.77 11.70 -0.89
C LEU A 33 -0.29 13.16 -1.03
N GLN A 34 0.78 13.45 -1.79
CA GLN A 34 1.20 14.85 -2.04
C GLN A 34 0.23 15.59 -2.97
N GLU A 35 -0.66 14.89 -3.69
CA GLU A 35 -1.67 15.49 -4.58
C GLU A 35 -3.09 15.54 -3.96
N ASN A 36 -3.47 14.58 -3.10
CA ASN A 36 -4.81 14.49 -2.51
C ASN A 36 -4.86 14.80 -0.99
N CYS A 37 -3.76 14.63 -0.26
CA CYS A 37 -3.70 14.82 1.19
C CYS A 37 -2.65 15.88 1.60
N PRO A 38 -2.64 17.11 1.04
CA PRO A 38 -1.55 18.08 1.23
C PRO A 38 -1.38 18.63 2.66
N ALA A 39 -2.34 18.38 3.56
CA ALA A 39 -2.19 18.65 4.99
C ALA A 39 -1.33 17.59 5.70
N LEU A 40 -1.33 16.35 5.19
CA LEU A 40 -0.51 15.26 5.68
C LEU A 40 0.92 15.42 5.18
N ARG A 41 1.83 15.71 6.10
CA ARG A 41 3.27 15.74 5.80
C ARG A 41 3.79 14.32 5.70
N ILE A 42 4.45 14.04 4.58
CA ILE A 42 5.24 12.83 4.32
C ILE A 42 6.58 13.26 3.71
N PRO A 43 7.64 12.44 3.70
CA PRO A 43 8.88 12.77 3.02
C PRO A 43 8.65 13.07 1.53
N PHE A 44 9.53 13.88 0.92
CA PHE A 44 9.46 14.17 -0.50
C PHE A 44 10.11 13.04 -1.32
N LEU A 45 9.38 12.55 -2.32
CA LEU A 45 9.91 11.67 -3.36
C LEU A 45 10.71 12.51 -4.33
N TYR A 46 12.03 12.28 -4.40
CA TYR A 46 12.89 13.02 -5.34
C TYR A 46 12.92 12.34 -6.71
N GLY A 47 12.75 11.01 -6.73
CA GLY A 47 12.71 10.18 -7.92
C GLY A 47 12.90 8.69 -7.62
N PHE A 48 12.81 7.86 -8.65
CA PHE A 48 13.00 6.41 -8.55
C PHE A 48 13.56 5.84 -9.86
N GLY A 49 14.22 4.68 -9.74
CA GLY A 49 14.84 3.95 -10.85
C GLY A 49 14.48 2.46 -10.77
N LEU A 50 14.11 1.89 -11.92
CA LEU A 50 13.69 0.50 -12.05
C LEU A 50 14.84 -0.37 -12.61
N SER A 51 14.75 -1.69 -12.43
CA SER A 51 15.73 -2.67 -12.94
C SER A 51 15.95 -2.57 -14.46
N THR A 52 14.93 -2.11 -15.19
CA THR A 52 14.92 -1.81 -16.63
C THR A 52 15.80 -0.63 -17.03
N GLY A 53 16.40 0.09 -16.08
CA GLY A 53 17.12 1.35 -16.31
C GLY A 53 16.22 2.57 -16.53
N GLN A 54 14.89 2.41 -16.47
CA GLN A 54 13.95 3.53 -16.47
C GLN A 54 14.16 4.37 -15.20
N ARG A 55 14.25 5.69 -15.36
CA ARG A 55 14.39 6.66 -14.25
C ARG A 55 13.29 7.70 -14.33
N PHE A 56 12.72 8.03 -13.18
CA PHE A 56 11.67 9.01 -12.99
C PHE A 56 12.13 10.01 -11.93
N THR A 57 11.93 11.30 -12.17
CA THR A 57 12.36 12.37 -11.24
C THR A 57 11.28 13.42 -11.06
N ALA A 58 11.14 13.94 -9.85
CA ALA A 58 10.15 14.96 -9.54
C ALA A 58 10.32 16.18 -10.45
N LEU A 59 9.22 16.65 -11.04
CA LEU A 59 9.21 17.73 -12.02
C LEU A 59 9.89 18.99 -11.49
N GLU A 60 9.73 19.28 -10.21
CA GLU A 60 10.33 20.43 -9.53
C GLU A 60 11.88 20.41 -9.57
N ASN A 61 12.50 19.22 -9.66
CA ASN A 61 13.95 19.03 -9.77
C ASN A 61 14.47 19.08 -11.21
N LEU A 62 13.61 19.26 -12.21
CA LEU A 62 13.99 19.28 -13.63
C LEU A 62 14.45 20.66 -14.13
N PRO A 63 15.18 20.72 -15.26
CA PRO A 63 15.47 21.97 -15.96
C PRO A 63 14.21 22.80 -16.26
N LEU A 64 14.36 24.13 -16.22
CA LEU A 64 13.24 25.08 -16.24
C LEU A 64 12.31 24.91 -17.45
N ALA A 65 12.85 24.58 -18.63
CA ALA A 65 12.07 24.33 -19.84
C ALA A 65 11.15 23.10 -19.69
N SER A 66 11.67 21.99 -19.18
CA SER A 66 10.89 20.77 -18.89
C SER A 66 9.82 21.02 -17.83
N ARG A 67 10.14 21.83 -16.80
CA ARG A 67 9.16 22.30 -15.80
C ARG A 67 8.01 23.06 -16.44
N CYS A 68 8.32 24.11 -17.22
CA CYS A 68 7.29 24.90 -17.91
C CYS A 68 6.44 24.04 -18.86
N LEU A 69 7.06 23.15 -19.63
CA LEU A 69 6.34 22.23 -20.53
C LEU A 69 5.38 21.31 -19.76
N GLY A 70 5.84 20.66 -18.68
CA GLY A 70 4.99 19.76 -17.90
C GLY A 70 3.87 20.48 -17.14
N TYR A 71 4.09 21.69 -16.63
CA TYR A 71 3.01 22.52 -16.07
C TYR A 71 1.99 22.97 -17.13
N LEU A 72 2.40 23.17 -18.38
CA LEU A 72 1.49 23.47 -19.49
C LEU A 72 0.68 22.23 -19.90
N LEU A 73 1.33 21.07 -20.07
CA LEU A 73 0.67 19.80 -20.39
C LEU A 73 -0.33 19.38 -19.31
N ARG A 74 0.02 19.52 -18.02
CA ARG A 74 -0.88 19.28 -16.88
C ARG A 74 -2.08 20.25 -16.78
N ARG A 75 -2.11 21.32 -17.59
CA ARG A 75 -3.27 22.24 -17.71
C ARG A 75 -4.14 21.96 -18.93
N LEU A 76 -3.81 20.96 -19.77
CA LEU A 76 -4.64 20.60 -20.93
C LEU A 76 -5.89 19.80 -20.50
N PRO A 77 -7.06 19.99 -21.15
CA PRO A 77 -8.29 19.30 -20.75
C PRO A 77 -8.24 17.78 -20.98
N LYS A 78 -8.79 17.01 -20.03
CA LYS A 78 -8.81 15.53 -20.02
C LYS A 78 -9.34 14.87 -21.32
N TRP A 79 -10.19 15.57 -22.09
CA TRP A 79 -10.75 15.05 -23.34
C TRP A 79 -9.73 14.84 -24.48
N LEU A 80 -8.47 15.28 -24.30
CA LEU A 80 -7.37 15.07 -25.25
C LEU A 80 -6.68 13.70 -25.11
N GLY A 81 -7.22 12.81 -24.26
CA GLY A 81 -6.68 11.46 -24.05
C GLY A 81 -5.52 11.38 -23.05
N TYR A 82 -5.13 12.49 -22.43
CA TYR A 82 -4.10 12.49 -21.37
C TYR A 82 -4.67 11.92 -20.06
N SER A 83 -4.21 10.72 -19.72
CA SER A 83 -4.29 10.13 -18.37
C SER A 83 -3.68 11.07 -17.31
N TRP A 84 -3.86 10.77 -16.03
CA TRP A 84 -3.38 11.62 -14.92
C TRP A 84 -1.84 11.65 -14.87
N LEU A 85 -1.21 12.52 -15.67
CA LEU A 85 0.24 12.72 -15.70
C LEU A 85 0.75 13.06 -14.30
N SER A 86 1.57 12.19 -13.71
CA SER A 86 2.09 12.37 -12.35
C SER A 86 3.03 13.58 -12.25
N ARG A 87 3.50 13.90 -11.04
CA ARG A 87 4.54 14.93 -10.84
C ARG A 87 5.94 14.44 -11.24
N TYR A 88 6.08 13.27 -11.87
CA TYR A 88 7.35 12.61 -12.15
C TYR A 88 7.52 12.41 -13.65
N VAL A 89 8.62 12.92 -14.21
CA VAL A 89 8.91 12.78 -15.64
C VAL A 89 9.96 11.69 -15.84
N ARG A 90 9.71 10.80 -16.79
CA ARG A 90 10.65 9.78 -17.25
C ARG A 90 11.80 10.42 -18.02
N HIS A 91 13.03 10.05 -17.68
CA HIS A 91 14.22 10.41 -18.45
C HIS A 91 15.11 9.18 -18.67
N GLN A 92 15.54 8.97 -19.92
CA GLN A 92 16.68 8.10 -20.22
C GLN A 92 17.96 8.92 -20.06
N GLY A 93 18.87 8.46 -19.21
CA GLY A 93 20.22 9.05 -19.08
C GLY A 93 21.23 8.24 -19.90
N PRO A 94 22.41 8.79 -20.22
CA PRO A 94 23.48 8.04 -20.88
C PRO A 94 23.96 6.87 -20.01
N ASP A 95 24.33 5.76 -20.64
CA ASP A 95 24.55 4.46 -19.99
C ASP A 95 25.80 4.39 -19.07
N GLU A 96 26.81 5.24 -19.31
CA GLU A 96 28.18 4.96 -18.88
C GLU A 96 28.50 5.15 -17.39
N VAL A 97 27.62 5.77 -16.60
CA VAL A 97 27.95 6.18 -15.20
C VAL A 97 27.37 5.24 -14.13
N LEU A 98 26.38 4.39 -14.46
CA LEU A 98 25.72 3.49 -13.50
C LEU A 98 25.50 2.05 -13.99
N GLY A 99 25.98 1.68 -15.19
CA GLY A 99 25.73 0.37 -15.81
C GLY A 99 26.23 -0.88 -15.06
N GLY A 100 26.90 -0.73 -13.92
CA GLY A 100 27.29 -1.84 -13.03
C GLY A 100 26.20 -2.29 -12.04
N LEU A 101 25.22 -1.44 -11.73
CA LEU A 101 24.15 -1.73 -10.77
C LEU A 101 22.89 -2.23 -11.48
N ARG A 102 22.75 -3.56 -11.60
CA ARG A 102 21.53 -4.25 -12.08
C ARG A 102 20.45 -4.32 -10.99
N THR A 103 20.21 -3.22 -10.29
CA THR A 103 19.32 -3.15 -9.13
C THR A 103 18.51 -1.86 -9.20
N GLY A 104 17.18 -1.97 -9.09
CA GLY A 104 16.31 -0.79 -8.92
C GLY A 104 16.66 -0.02 -7.64
N TYR A 105 16.41 1.28 -7.62
CA TYR A 105 16.81 2.16 -6.52
C TYR A 105 15.82 3.32 -6.35
N LEU A 106 15.53 3.71 -5.10
CA LEU A 106 14.46 4.67 -4.81
C LEU A 106 14.90 5.80 -3.85
N LEU A 107 14.34 6.99 -4.08
CA LEU A 107 14.49 8.16 -3.21
C LEU A 107 13.13 8.54 -2.56
N LEU A 108 12.56 7.56 -1.82
CA LEU A 108 11.43 7.57 -0.85
C LEU A 108 10.00 7.88 -1.37
N ASP A 109 8.84 7.29 -1.01
CA ASP A 109 8.37 5.95 -0.58
C ASP A 109 6.91 5.75 -1.17
N ASN A 110 5.90 5.15 -0.48
CA ASN A 110 5.16 3.97 -1.02
C ASN A 110 3.58 3.86 -1.11
N LEU A 111 2.93 3.66 -2.31
CA LEU A 111 1.53 3.15 -2.61
C LEU A 111 1.23 2.72 -4.08
N ILE A 112 0.53 1.58 -4.22
CA ILE A 112 -0.45 1.11 -5.25
C ILE A 112 -0.36 1.64 -6.69
N PHE A 113 -0.49 2.96 -6.90
CA PHE A 113 -0.74 3.52 -8.22
C PHE A 113 0.47 3.32 -9.12
N ARG A 114 0.32 2.47 -10.14
CA ARG A 114 1.36 2.25 -11.12
C ARG A 114 1.66 3.57 -11.81
N ILE A 115 2.91 4.02 -11.69
CA ILE A 115 3.45 4.98 -12.65
C ILE A 115 3.80 4.19 -13.90
N ASP A 116 3.01 4.40 -14.95
CA ASP A 116 3.18 3.74 -16.23
C ASP A 116 4.42 4.26 -16.97
N ASP A 117 4.80 3.59 -18.06
CA ASP A 117 6.05 3.88 -18.76
C ASP A 117 6.06 5.27 -19.45
N ASP A 118 4.94 5.99 -19.47
CA ASP A 118 4.79 7.38 -19.91
C ASP A 118 4.88 8.42 -18.75
N GLY A 119 4.84 7.98 -17.49
CA GLY A 119 4.78 8.83 -16.30
C GLY A 119 3.37 9.18 -15.82
N SER A 120 2.32 8.60 -16.41
CA SER A 120 0.94 8.73 -15.91
C SER A 120 0.68 7.81 -14.71
N LEU A 121 -0.27 8.22 -13.87
CA LEU A 121 -0.67 7.56 -12.63
C LEU A 121 -1.93 6.72 -12.88
N THR A 122 -1.85 5.39 -12.82
CA THR A 122 -2.96 4.50 -13.15
C THR A 122 -3.30 3.51 -12.02
N LEU A 123 -4.59 3.27 -11.82
CA LEU A 123 -5.11 2.24 -10.90
C LEU A 123 -5.26 0.93 -11.68
N GLN A 124 -4.13 0.29 -11.96
CA GLN A 124 -4.08 -0.98 -12.71
C GLN A 124 -3.33 -2.09 -11.99
N ASN A 125 -2.63 -1.80 -10.89
CA ASN A 125 -1.87 -2.82 -10.16
C ASN A 125 -2.72 -3.53 -9.10
N ARG A 126 -2.41 -4.80 -8.85
CA ARG A 126 -2.91 -5.56 -7.70
C ARG A 126 -2.60 -4.85 -6.37
N PRO A 127 -3.44 -4.99 -5.34
CA PRO A 127 -3.07 -4.58 -3.98
C PRO A 127 -1.94 -5.49 -3.49
N LEU A 128 -0.71 -4.98 -3.50
CA LEU A 128 0.46 -5.66 -2.96
C LEU A 128 0.51 -5.42 -1.44
N SER A 129 -0.03 -6.36 -0.67
CA SER A 129 0.07 -6.34 0.80
C SER A 129 1.29 -7.14 1.28
N LEU A 130 1.65 -6.98 2.56
CA LEU A 130 2.77 -7.70 3.19
C LEU A 130 2.62 -9.21 3.03
N GLU A 131 1.43 -9.73 3.32
CA GLU A 131 1.13 -11.17 3.27
C GLU A 131 1.34 -11.74 1.86
N ILE A 132 1.06 -10.97 0.80
CA ILE A 132 1.27 -11.38 -0.59
C ILE A 132 2.77 -11.40 -0.95
N GLN A 133 3.55 -10.43 -0.46
CA GLN A 133 4.99 -10.40 -0.68
C GLN A 133 5.71 -11.51 0.08
N ASP A 134 5.33 -11.78 1.33
CA ASP A 134 5.90 -12.84 2.16
C ASP A 134 5.66 -14.23 1.55
N LEU A 135 4.44 -14.50 1.06
CA LEU A 135 4.12 -15.76 0.37
C LEU A 135 4.99 -15.94 -0.89
N GLU A 136 5.14 -14.91 -1.70
CA GLU A 136 6.00 -14.96 -2.91
C GLU A 136 7.50 -15.03 -2.57
N ASN A 137 7.90 -14.62 -1.36
CA ASN A 137 9.27 -14.73 -0.87
C ASN A 137 9.59 -16.15 -0.35
N GLU A 138 8.61 -16.82 0.25
CA GLU A 138 8.67 -18.22 0.71
C GLU A 138 8.39 -19.25 -0.42
N GLU A 139 8.46 -18.84 -1.69
CA GLU A 139 8.18 -19.64 -2.89
C GLU A 139 6.74 -20.23 -2.98
N ILE A 140 5.77 -19.58 -2.32
CA ILE A 140 4.37 -20.02 -2.28
C ILE A 140 3.59 -19.35 -3.45
N PRO A 141 2.92 -20.11 -4.33
CA PRO A 141 2.19 -19.53 -5.45
C PRO A 141 1.01 -18.64 -5.05
N VAL A 142 1.01 -17.39 -5.51
CA VAL A 142 -0.11 -16.44 -5.41
C VAL A 142 -0.72 -16.24 -6.81
N ASP A 143 -1.87 -16.87 -7.08
CA ASP A 143 -2.54 -16.85 -8.39
C ASP A 143 -3.32 -15.54 -8.61
N MET A 144 -2.57 -14.45 -8.75
CA MET A 144 -3.05 -13.09 -8.94
C MET A 144 -2.15 -12.38 -9.96
N PRO A 145 -2.65 -11.91 -11.12
CA PRO A 145 -1.87 -11.11 -12.06
C PRO A 145 -1.41 -9.78 -11.45
N ARG A 146 -0.31 -9.20 -11.96
CA ARG A 146 0.16 -7.89 -11.48
C ARG A 146 -0.77 -6.76 -11.89
N ASP A 147 -1.32 -6.87 -13.10
CA ASP A 147 -2.22 -5.95 -13.79
C ASP A 147 -3.72 -6.19 -13.46
N PHE A 148 -4.01 -6.74 -12.29
CA PHE A 148 -5.36 -7.08 -11.84
C PHE A 148 -5.88 -6.10 -10.78
N THR A 149 -7.16 -5.72 -10.87
CA THR A 149 -7.84 -4.93 -9.82
C THR A 149 -9.20 -5.51 -9.47
N TYR A 150 -9.54 -5.48 -8.18
CA TYR A 150 -10.81 -6.02 -7.69
C TYR A 150 -11.98 -5.09 -7.96
N SER A 151 -13.09 -5.68 -8.42
CA SER A 151 -14.38 -4.98 -8.62
C SER A 151 -15.42 -5.29 -7.53
N THR A 152 -15.15 -6.23 -6.62
CA THR A 152 -16.01 -6.60 -5.49
C THR A 152 -15.19 -6.93 -4.25
N VAL A 153 -15.78 -6.77 -3.07
CA VAL A 153 -15.23 -7.26 -1.80
C VAL A 153 -15.25 -8.79 -1.78
N ASP A 154 -16.31 -9.40 -2.31
CA ASP A 154 -16.45 -10.87 -2.38
C ASP A 154 -15.25 -11.54 -3.09
N SER A 155 -14.71 -10.92 -4.16
CA SER A 155 -13.52 -11.43 -4.86
C SER A 155 -12.23 -11.21 -4.06
N TYR A 156 -12.06 -10.03 -3.44
CA TYR A 156 -10.92 -9.74 -2.55
C TYR A 156 -10.80 -10.75 -1.40
N VAL A 157 -11.92 -11.09 -0.77
CA VAL A 157 -11.97 -12.02 0.36
C VAL A 157 -11.78 -13.47 -0.09
N ALA A 158 -12.31 -13.85 -1.26
CA ALA A 158 -12.12 -15.20 -1.81
C ALA A 158 -10.64 -15.51 -2.10
N ASP A 159 -9.92 -14.56 -2.70
CA ASP A 159 -8.52 -14.72 -3.08
C ASP A 159 -7.59 -14.74 -1.84
N ILE A 160 -7.83 -13.89 -0.84
CA ILE A 160 -7.10 -13.99 0.46
C ILE A 160 -7.29 -15.37 1.10
N LEU A 161 -8.51 -15.90 1.08
CA LEU A 161 -8.79 -17.25 1.59
C LEU A 161 -8.20 -18.36 0.69
N ALA A 162 -7.86 -18.07 -0.57
CA ALA A 162 -7.06 -18.95 -1.42
C ALA A 162 -5.56 -18.85 -1.12
N PHE A 163 -5.06 -17.69 -0.68
CA PHE A 163 -3.65 -17.50 -0.31
C PHE A 163 -3.29 -18.24 1.00
N HIS A 164 -4.16 -18.17 2.02
CA HIS A 164 -4.01 -18.99 3.24
C HIS A 164 -4.07 -20.51 2.93
N ASP A 165 -4.93 -20.91 1.98
CA ASP A 165 -5.04 -22.28 1.46
C ASP A 165 -3.80 -22.71 0.64
N GLY A 166 -3.14 -21.75 0.01
CA GLY A 166 -1.81 -21.92 -0.59
C GLY A 166 -0.75 -22.18 0.47
N ARG A 167 -0.68 -21.34 1.52
CA ARG A 167 0.29 -21.47 2.61
C ARG A 167 0.24 -22.84 3.27
N LEU A 168 -0.95 -23.31 3.66
CA LEU A 168 -1.13 -24.62 4.31
C LEU A 168 -0.68 -25.83 3.45
N ARG A 169 -0.62 -25.68 2.11
CA ARG A 169 -0.12 -26.75 1.22
C ARG A 169 1.39 -26.72 1.01
N HIS A 170 1.99 -25.55 0.98
CA HIS A 170 3.38 -25.36 0.55
C HIS A 170 4.35 -25.16 1.72
N GLN A 171 3.87 -24.69 2.88
CA GLN A 171 4.68 -24.37 4.06
C GLN A 171 4.26 -25.25 5.27
N PRO A 172 4.38 -26.59 5.20
CA PRO A 172 3.96 -27.48 6.29
C PRO A 172 4.78 -27.30 7.58
N ASN A 173 5.94 -26.62 7.50
CA ASN A 173 6.76 -26.20 8.63
C ASN A 173 6.18 -24.99 9.39
N ALA A 174 5.07 -24.40 8.94
CA ALA A 174 4.28 -23.41 9.68
C ALA A 174 3.17 -24.05 10.54
N ILE A 175 3.15 -25.38 10.64
CA ILE A 175 2.31 -26.16 11.56
C ILE A 175 3.21 -26.70 12.68
N MET A 176 2.86 -26.39 13.94
CA MET A 176 3.64 -26.75 15.12
C MET A 176 3.39 -28.20 15.57
N ASP A 177 2.13 -28.65 15.50
CA ASP A 177 1.69 -30.01 15.82
C ASP A 177 0.34 -30.34 15.13
N ASP A 178 -0.15 -31.58 15.33
CA ASP A 178 -1.41 -32.06 14.74
C ASP A 178 -2.64 -31.26 15.19
N GLU A 179 -2.61 -30.64 16.37
CA GLU A 179 -3.73 -29.87 16.94
C GLU A 179 -3.77 -28.45 16.34
N ASP A 180 -2.63 -27.75 16.30
CA ASP A 180 -2.46 -26.50 15.55
C ASP A 180 -2.84 -26.66 14.06
N GLY A 181 -2.34 -27.70 13.40
CA GLY A 181 -2.67 -27.98 12.01
C GLY A 181 -4.17 -28.18 11.77
N LEU A 182 -4.84 -28.88 12.70
CA LEU A 182 -6.29 -29.05 12.67
C LEU A 182 -7.02 -27.73 12.92
N TYR A 183 -6.56 -26.90 13.86
CA TYR A 183 -7.13 -25.56 14.12
C TYR A 183 -6.99 -24.63 12.91
N GLN A 184 -5.82 -24.53 12.29
CA GLN A 184 -5.61 -23.68 11.10
C GLN A 184 -6.48 -24.14 9.92
N MET A 185 -6.55 -25.46 9.65
CA MET A 185 -7.44 -26.00 8.60
C MET A 185 -8.92 -25.78 8.90
N ALA A 186 -9.35 -25.98 10.14
CA ALA A 186 -10.75 -25.77 10.56
C ALA A 186 -11.15 -24.29 10.46
N ALA A 187 -10.31 -23.38 10.95
CA ALA A 187 -10.53 -21.94 10.85
C ALA A 187 -10.67 -21.49 9.38
N LEU A 188 -9.79 -21.97 8.50
CA LEU A 188 -9.87 -21.66 7.06
C LEU A 188 -11.15 -22.22 6.41
N ALA A 189 -11.54 -23.46 6.74
CA ALA A 189 -12.76 -24.07 6.22
C ALA A 189 -14.03 -23.33 6.69
N ILE A 190 -14.05 -22.87 7.95
CA ILE A 190 -15.11 -22.04 8.52
C ILE A 190 -15.15 -20.68 7.82
N MET A 191 -14.02 -19.98 7.67
CA MET A 191 -13.97 -18.68 6.99
C MET A 191 -14.39 -18.76 5.53
N LYS A 192 -13.98 -19.80 4.79
CA LYS A 192 -14.47 -20.07 3.43
C LYS A 192 -15.97 -20.33 3.34
N SER A 193 -16.58 -20.83 4.42
CA SER A 193 -18.02 -21.13 4.48
C SER A 193 -18.87 -19.96 4.99
N LEU A 194 -18.30 -19.08 5.81
CA LEU A 194 -19.01 -18.03 6.55
C LEU A 194 -18.60 -16.59 6.18
N SER A 195 -17.60 -16.38 5.30
CA SER A 195 -17.07 -15.05 4.92
C SER A 195 -18.16 -14.01 4.62
N SER A 196 -19.19 -14.39 3.85
CA SER A 196 -20.32 -13.54 3.48
C SER A 196 -21.25 -13.12 4.63
N GLN A 197 -20.98 -13.57 5.86
CA GLN A 197 -21.64 -13.15 7.10
C GLN A 197 -20.80 -12.16 7.92
N PHE A 198 -19.48 -12.09 7.67
CA PHE A 198 -18.58 -11.11 8.28
C PHE A 198 -18.55 -9.78 7.51
N PHE A 199 -18.86 -9.82 6.20
CA PHE A 199 -18.93 -8.64 5.33
C PHE A 199 -20.37 -8.17 5.10
N ARG A 200 -20.55 -6.87 4.89
CA ARG A 200 -21.88 -6.26 4.80
C ARG A 200 -22.49 -6.47 3.42
N LEU A 201 -23.73 -6.99 3.39
CA LEU A 201 -24.41 -7.37 2.15
C LEU A 201 -24.63 -6.21 1.17
N ASP A 202 -24.63 -4.97 1.67
CA ASP A 202 -24.71 -3.71 0.92
C ASP A 202 -23.33 -3.20 0.44
N LEU A 203 -22.22 -3.59 1.09
CA LEU A 203 -20.85 -3.16 0.78
C LEU A 203 -20.06 -4.17 -0.07
N ARG A 204 -20.66 -5.32 -0.44
CA ARG A 204 -20.03 -6.36 -1.29
C ARG A 204 -19.47 -5.87 -2.64
N ARG A 205 -19.93 -4.73 -3.14
CA ARG A 205 -19.42 -4.08 -4.37
C ARG A 205 -18.46 -2.90 -4.09
N GLY A 206 -17.92 -2.85 -2.89
CA GLY A 206 -17.14 -1.75 -2.37
C GLY A 206 -17.97 -0.76 -1.53
N PRO A 207 -17.35 0.34 -1.08
CA PRO A 207 -16.06 0.84 -1.55
C PRO A 207 -14.87 -0.02 -1.12
N LEU A 208 -13.94 -0.25 -2.04
CA LEU A 208 -12.55 -0.50 -1.67
C LEU A 208 -11.91 0.88 -1.45
N VAL A 209 -11.32 1.07 -0.28
CA VAL A 209 -10.73 2.34 0.14
C VAL A 209 -9.22 2.22 0.20
N PHE A 210 -8.55 3.36 0.14
CA PHE A 210 -7.11 3.44 0.34
C PHE A 210 -6.79 3.34 1.86
N CYS A 211 -5.92 2.40 2.25
CA CYS A 211 -5.54 2.11 3.64
C CYS A 211 -4.02 2.02 3.86
N LEU A 212 -3.49 2.71 4.87
CA LEU A 212 -2.13 2.52 5.39
C LEU A 212 -2.08 1.23 6.25
N ALA A 213 -1.89 0.07 5.61
CA ALA A 213 -2.06 -1.23 6.28
C ALA A 213 -1.04 -1.53 7.40
N ASP A 214 0.14 -0.90 7.35
CA ASP A 214 1.21 -1.02 8.36
C ASP A 214 1.51 0.34 9.05
N LEU A 215 0.45 1.06 9.41
CA LEU A 215 0.58 2.27 10.23
C LEU A 215 0.73 1.89 11.70
N HIS A 216 1.95 1.97 12.25
CA HIS A 216 2.23 1.80 13.68
C HIS A 216 2.89 3.02 14.33
N GLN A 217 2.95 3.07 15.66
CA GLN A 217 3.41 4.24 16.44
C GLN A 217 4.77 4.82 16.00
N SER A 218 5.72 3.97 15.58
CA SER A 218 7.05 4.37 15.11
C SER A 218 7.03 5.14 13.79
N ASN A 219 5.95 5.00 13.01
CA ASN A 219 5.78 5.61 11.69
C ASN A 219 5.11 7.00 11.79
N ILE A 220 4.74 7.43 13.00
CA ILE A 220 4.05 8.68 13.31
C ILE A 220 5.00 9.62 14.09
N PHE A 221 5.42 10.72 13.45
CA PHE A 221 6.16 11.79 14.13
C PHE A 221 5.22 12.92 14.56
N VAL A 222 5.36 13.41 15.79
CA VAL A 222 4.57 14.52 16.37
C VAL A 222 5.46 15.71 16.76
N ASP A 223 4.85 16.83 17.14
CA ASP A 223 5.54 17.93 17.85
C ASP A 223 5.35 17.87 19.37
N ASP A 224 5.95 18.84 20.08
CA ASP A 224 5.85 19.00 21.54
C ASP A 224 4.41 19.13 22.07
N ASN A 225 3.45 19.40 21.18
CA ASN A 225 2.01 19.51 21.48
C ASN A 225 1.21 18.33 20.90
N TRP A 226 1.87 17.20 20.60
CA TRP A 226 1.30 15.96 20.05
C TRP A 226 0.63 16.04 18.68
N ASN A 227 0.79 17.15 17.94
CA ASN A 227 0.23 17.28 16.59
C ASN A 227 1.09 16.48 15.61
N ILE A 228 0.48 15.60 14.80
CA ILE A 228 1.18 14.86 13.74
C ILE A 228 1.92 15.83 12.80
N LYS A 229 3.23 15.58 12.62
CA LYS A 229 4.18 16.39 11.83
C LYS A 229 4.80 15.65 10.66
N CYS A 230 4.81 14.33 10.67
CA CYS A 230 5.18 13.50 9.53
C CYS A 230 4.60 12.09 9.70
N LEU A 231 4.12 11.47 8.62
CA LEU A 231 4.08 10.01 8.53
C LEU A 231 5.25 9.52 7.66
N VAL A 232 5.82 8.38 8.02
CA VAL A 232 6.87 7.67 7.26
C VAL A 232 6.46 6.22 7.04
N ASP A 233 7.27 5.44 6.32
CA ASP A 233 7.08 3.99 6.13
C ASP A 233 5.68 3.57 5.70
N LEU A 234 5.26 4.07 4.55
CA LEU A 234 3.94 3.75 3.98
C LEU A 234 3.97 2.41 3.22
N GLU A 235 4.94 1.52 3.48
CA GLU A 235 5.40 0.51 2.50
C GLU A 235 4.48 -0.67 2.18
N TRP A 236 3.43 -0.87 2.98
CA TRP A 236 2.40 -1.89 2.79
C TRP A 236 1.02 -1.31 2.53
N ALA A 237 0.96 -0.01 2.29
CA ALA A 237 -0.28 0.69 2.08
C ALA A 237 -0.95 0.21 0.78
N CYS A 238 -2.23 -0.14 0.85
CA CYS A 238 -2.93 -0.90 -0.19
C CYS A 238 -4.43 -0.56 -0.24
N SER A 239 -5.11 -0.98 -1.31
CA SER A 239 -6.57 -0.87 -1.42
C SER A 239 -7.23 -2.07 -0.76
N ARG A 240 -8.10 -1.82 0.22
CA ARG A 240 -8.81 -2.86 0.98
C ARG A 240 -10.31 -2.58 1.02
N PRO A 241 -11.18 -3.58 1.21
CA PRO A 241 -12.58 -3.37 1.59
C PRO A 241 -12.69 -2.43 2.80
N ILE A 242 -13.68 -1.53 2.80
CA ILE A 242 -13.89 -0.59 3.92
C ILE A 242 -14.10 -1.32 5.26
N GLU A 243 -14.74 -2.48 5.29
CA GLU A 243 -14.91 -3.26 6.53
C GLU A 243 -13.60 -3.86 7.09
N MET A 244 -12.48 -3.79 6.35
CA MET A 244 -11.15 -4.22 6.80
C MET A 244 -10.28 -3.05 7.31
N VAL A 245 -10.85 -1.85 7.42
CA VAL A 245 -10.25 -0.74 8.16
C VAL A 245 -10.67 -0.87 9.62
N HIS A 246 -9.70 -1.07 10.51
CA HIS A 246 -9.92 -1.32 11.93
C HIS A 246 -9.18 -0.29 12.81
N PRO A 247 -9.62 -0.06 14.05
CA PRO A 247 -8.85 0.70 15.04
C PRO A 247 -7.45 0.09 15.26
N PRO A 248 -6.45 0.88 15.70
CA PRO A 248 -5.07 0.41 15.73
C PRO A 248 -4.84 -0.65 16.83
N TYR A 249 -4.34 -1.83 16.47
CA TYR A 249 -4.08 -2.91 17.44
C TYR A 249 -3.03 -2.51 18.51
N TRP A 250 -2.13 -1.59 18.18
CA TRP A 250 -1.01 -1.15 19.00
C TRP A 250 -1.36 -0.08 20.05
N LEU A 251 -2.65 0.19 20.31
CA LEU A 251 -3.08 1.17 21.34
C LEU A 251 -2.47 0.91 22.74
N THR A 252 -2.24 -0.36 23.11
CA THR A 252 -1.57 -0.75 24.38
C THR A 252 -0.03 -0.84 24.26
N SER A 253 0.55 -0.60 23.08
CA SER A 253 1.94 -0.91 22.71
C SER A 253 2.37 -2.38 22.97
N GLN A 254 1.42 -3.31 23.02
CA GLN A 254 1.68 -4.76 23.14
C GLN A 254 1.87 -5.42 21.75
N SER A 255 2.58 -6.56 21.74
CA SER A 255 2.60 -7.51 20.61
C SER A 255 1.18 -8.03 20.36
N VAL A 256 0.85 -8.36 19.10
CA VAL A 256 -0.48 -8.89 18.73
C VAL A 256 -0.84 -10.15 19.53
N ASP A 257 0.15 -11.01 19.78
CA ASP A 257 0.00 -12.26 20.55
C ASP A 257 -0.10 -12.04 22.07
N ASP A 258 0.26 -10.85 22.57
CA ASP A 258 0.32 -10.48 23.99
C ASP A 258 -0.76 -9.45 24.40
N ILE A 259 -1.71 -9.11 23.52
CA ILE A 259 -2.73 -8.08 23.80
C ILE A 259 -3.59 -8.47 24.99
N ASN A 260 -3.52 -7.67 26.06
CA ASN A 260 -4.45 -7.79 27.18
C ASN A 260 -5.80 -7.15 26.79
N LEU A 261 -6.82 -8.00 26.58
CA LEU A 261 -8.14 -7.55 26.11
C LEU A 261 -8.81 -6.50 27.00
N ASP A 262 -8.65 -6.58 28.33
CA ASP A 262 -9.25 -5.60 29.26
C ASP A 262 -8.61 -4.22 29.09
N GLN A 263 -7.27 -4.15 29.05
CA GLN A 263 -6.51 -2.91 28.82
C GLN A 263 -6.77 -2.34 27.42
N TYR A 264 -6.83 -3.21 26.40
CA TYR A 264 -7.12 -2.80 25.03
C TYR A 264 -8.54 -2.26 24.90
N THR A 265 -9.54 -2.86 25.57
CA THR A 265 -10.94 -2.42 25.49
C THR A 265 -11.14 -1.00 25.97
N GLU A 266 -10.50 -0.59 27.06
CA GLU A 266 -10.60 0.78 27.57
C GLU A 266 -9.95 1.81 26.63
N LEU A 267 -8.73 1.55 26.11
CA LEU A 267 -8.06 2.46 25.17
C LEU A 267 -8.72 2.48 23.79
N HIS A 268 -9.24 1.34 23.32
CA HIS A 268 -10.06 1.24 22.12
C HIS A 268 -11.33 2.08 22.26
N LYS A 269 -11.97 2.07 23.42
CA LYS A 269 -13.13 2.92 23.69
C LYS A 269 -12.76 4.40 23.69
N GLU A 270 -11.68 4.80 24.37
CA GLU A 270 -11.18 6.19 24.33
C GLU A 270 -10.89 6.65 22.88
N PHE A 271 -10.25 5.80 22.09
CA PHE A 271 -10.01 6.04 20.66
C PHE A 271 -11.31 6.21 19.87
N MET A 272 -12.31 5.34 20.07
CA MET A 272 -13.59 5.40 19.36
C MET A 272 -14.46 6.59 19.78
N ASP A 273 -14.47 6.94 21.06
CA ASP A 273 -15.16 8.13 21.59
C ASP A 273 -14.55 9.42 20.97
N ALA A 274 -13.22 9.49 20.86
CA ALA A 274 -12.52 10.61 20.21
C ALA A 274 -12.71 10.64 18.68
N PHE A 275 -12.66 9.47 18.01
CA PHE A 275 -12.90 9.33 16.58
C PHE A 275 -14.29 9.82 16.18
N GLN A 276 -15.31 9.49 16.98
CA GLN A 276 -16.69 9.92 16.75
C GLN A 276 -16.85 11.45 16.87
N GLU A 277 -16.14 12.12 17.78
CA GLU A 277 -16.22 13.59 17.89
C GLU A 277 -15.52 14.29 16.72
N GLU A 278 -14.39 13.78 16.21
CA GLU A 278 -13.77 14.29 14.98
C GLU A 278 -14.64 14.04 13.73
N GLU A 279 -15.30 12.88 13.62
CA GLU A 279 -16.27 12.59 12.54
C GLU A 279 -17.39 13.65 12.50
N ARG A 280 -18.01 13.94 13.66
CA ARG A 280 -19.01 15.02 13.80
C ARG A 280 -18.44 16.39 13.45
N THR A 281 -17.18 16.63 13.81
CA THR A 281 -16.47 17.88 13.55
C THR A 281 -16.08 18.02 12.07
N LEU A 282 -16.11 16.95 11.27
CA LEU A 282 -15.95 16.97 9.82
C LEU A 282 -17.31 17.17 9.11
N ASP A 283 -18.35 16.45 9.50
CA ASP A 283 -19.73 16.64 8.99
C ASP A 283 -20.21 18.09 9.09
N LEU A 284 -19.86 18.77 10.19
CA LEU A 284 -20.17 20.19 10.42
C LEU A 284 -19.37 21.18 9.55
N LYS A 285 -18.26 20.74 8.93
CA LYS A 285 -17.44 21.56 8.01
C LYS A 285 -17.89 21.41 6.55
N ASP A 286 -18.32 20.22 6.17
CA ASP A 286 -18.79 19.91 4.80
C ASP A 286 -20.30 20.17 4.60
N SER A 287 -21.02 20.52 5.67
CA SER A 287 -22.39 21.03 5.60
C SER A 287 -22.47 22.38 4.86
N PRO A 288 -23.34 22.56 3.85
CA PRO A 288 -23.48 23.83 3.13
C PRO A 288 -24.15 24.93 3.99
N PRO A 289 -23.83 26.22 3.73
CA PRO A 289 -24.39 27.38 4.44
C PRO A 289 -25.83 27.77 4.01
#